data_AF-A0A2D5T4S1-F1
#
_entry.id   AF-A0A2D5T4S1-F1
#
_cell.length_a   1.000
_cell.length_b   1.000
_cell.length_c   1.000
_cell.angle_alpha   90.00
_cell.angle_beta   90.00
_cell.angle_gamma   90.00
#
_symmetry.space_group_name_H-M   'P 1'
#
loop_
_entity.id
_entity.type
_entity.pdbx_description
1 polymer ?
#
loop_
_entity_poly.entity_id
_entity_poly.type
_entity_poly.pdbx_seq_one_letter_code
_entity_poly.pdbx_strand_id
1 'polypeptide(L)'
;MNKWFNLILASAMIIAPIAQSYAKSGSTAGSLTLYYSDGSAPTQGVKNVNAVLKTVGVRVNTVALPKAAKPILEISKNRAITKEEADSLISHFSLHRGELLDLIKQAGRVPEAHRGGFLSTSEIGVAPYPKVYDMKAMNLEVKQYLQEKFGKLHVNSSDDGVGIDEVMTIVSGGPWTWFFSLPGNVVGKLVLGEVPTDGKAWRISYPGLGPHGGFLDSEHGLVVAYAHGPKHFVMRYEEPSIKGSELLGTNPWIDFSGDVPKLKK
;
A
#
# COMPACT_ATOMS: atom_id res chain seq x y z
N MET A 1 46.87 -26.70 69.31
CA MET A 1 45.84 -27.74 69.12
C MET A 1 45.02 -27.33 67.90
N ASN A 2 45.32 -27.91 66.73
CA ASN A 2 44.49 -28.92 66.03
C ASN A 2 43.03 -28.48 65.86
N LYS A 3 42.38 -28.54 64.69
CA LYS A 3 42.70 -28.86 63.29
C LYS A 3 41.35 -28.64 62.56
N TRP A 4 41.34 -27.95 61.42
CA TRP A 4 40.56 -28.23 60.20
C TRP A 4 39.01 -28.18 60.32
N PHE A 5 38.23 -27.58 59.42
CA PHE A 5 38.15 -27.87 57.98
C PHE A 5 37.40 -26.75 57.22
N ASN A 6 37.75 -26.66 55.94
CA ASN A 6 37.29 -25.78 54.87
C ASN A 6 35.77 -25.69 54.64
N LEU A 7 35.33 -24.54 54.12
CA LEU A 7 34.52 -24.47 52.90
C LEU A 7 34.49 -23.04 52.33
N ILE A 8 35.29 -22.82 51.30
CA ILE A 8 35.21 -21.68 50.39
C ILE A 8 34.15 -22.04 49.34
N LEU A 9 32.98 -21.40 49.38
CA LEU A 9 32.10 -21.33 48.21
C LEU A 9 32.51 -20.10 47.40
N ALA A 10 33.35 -20.33 46.39
CA ALA A 10 33.55 -19.37 45.31
C ALA A 10 32.32 -19.40 44.41
N SER A 11 31.43 -18.43 44.58
CA SER A 11 30.32 -18.18 43.66
C SER A 11 30.88 -17.68 42.33
N ALA A 12 31.02 -18.58 41.36
CA ALA A 12 31.30 -18.22 39.98
C ALA A 12 30.08 -17.47 39.41
N MET A 13 30.14 -16.13 39.40
CA MET A 13 29.25 -15.34 38.55
C MET A 13 29.67 -15.56 37.10
N ILE A 14 28.91 -16.42 36.41
CA ILE A 14 28.95 -16.51 34.95
C ILE A 14 28.34 -15.21 34.43
N ILE A 15 29.20 -14.24 34.08
CA ILE A 15 28.80 -13.10 33.27
C ILE A 15 28.60 -13.64 31.85
N ALA A 16 27.37 -14.07 31.54
CA ALA A 16 26.99 -14.32 30.17
C ALA A 16 27.06 -12.99 29.40
N PRO A 17 27.71 -12.93 28.23
CA PRO A 17 27.60 -11.75 27.39
C PRO A 17 26.14 -11.64 26.98
N ILE A 18 25.47 -10.57 27.43
CA ILE A 18 24.20 -10.15 26.84
C ILE A 18 24.55 -9.80 25.41
N ALA A 19 24.34 -10.75 24.49
CA ALA A 19 24.28 -10.45 23.08
C ALA A 19 23.13 -9.47 22.92
N GLN A 20 23.44 -8.18 22.91
CA GLN A 20 22.57 -7.17 22.32
C GLN A 20 22.40 -7.59 20.88
N SER A 21 21.35 -8.36 20.63
CA SER A 21 20.84 -8.61 19.29
C SER A 21 20.34 -7.26 18.80
N TYR A 22 21.24 -6.47 18.24
CA TYR A 22 20.88 -5.46 17.26
C TYR A 22 20.16 -6.23 16.16
N ALA A 23 18.83 -6.26 16.24
CA ALA A 23 18.03 -6.53 15.07
C ALA A 23 18.44 -5.45 14.07
N LYS A 24 19.37 -5.79 13.17
CA LYS A 24 19.45 -5.12 11.86
C LYS A 24 17.99 -5.07 11.42
N SER A 25 17.42 -3.88 11.28
CA SER A 25 16.17 -3.77 10.53
C SER A 25 16.50 -4.38 9.17
N GLY A 26 16.08 -5.62 8.97
CA GLY A 26 16.27 -6.29 7.70
C GLY A 26 15.59 -5.41 6.67
N SER A 27 16.27 -5.12 5.56
CA SER A 27 15.64 -4.44 4.45
C SER A 27 14.33 -5.17 4.14
N THR A 28 13.22 -4.43 4.11
CA THR A 28 11.92 -5.01 3.73
C THR A 28 11.82 -5.18 2.21
N ALA A 29 12.85 -4.82 1.45
CA ALA A 29 12.85 -4.86 0.01
C ALA A 29 12.45 -6.23 -0.54
N GLY A 30 11.51 -6.22 -1.49
CA GLY A 30 10.97 -7.45 -2.10
C GLY A 30 10.04 -8.27 -1.21
N SER A 31 9.81 -7.88 0.04
CA SER A 31 8.81 -8.53 0.90
C SER A 31 7.40 -8.07 0.54
N LEU A 32 6.46 -9.02 0.55
CA LEU A 32 5.02 -8.76 0.41
C LEU A 32 4.31 -9.64 1.43
N THR A 33 3.55 -9.00 2.32
CA THR A 33 2.83 -9.71 3.40
C THR A 33 1.39 -9.24 3.47
N LEU A 34 0.46 -10.19 3.60
CA LEU A 34 -0.95 -9.94 3.85
C LEU A 34 -1.30 -10.42 5.26
N TYR A 35 -1.68 -9.49 6.13
CA TYR A 35 -2.19 -9.75 7.47
C TYR A 35 -3.73 -9.72 7.46
N TYR A 36 -4.36 -10.35 8.45
CA TYR A 36 -5.82 -10.54 8.50
C TYR A 36 -6.41 -10.03 9.82
N SER A 37 -7.52 -9.31 9.74
CA SER A 37 -8.15 -8.68 10.92
C SER A 37 -8.80 -9.69 11.87
N ASP A 38 -8.99 -10.94 11.43
CA ASP A 38 -9.50 -12.06 12.23
C ASP A 38 -8.40 -12.75 13.06
N GLY A 39 -7.14 -12.31 12.93
CA GLY A 39 -5.98 -12.92 13.61
C GLY A 39 -5.41 -14.15 12.92
N SER A 40 -5.89 -14.52 11.73
CA SER A 40 -5.31 -15.59 10.92
C SER A 40 -3.83 -15.35 10.61
N ALA A 41 -3.05 -16.43 10.44
CA ALA A 41 -1.62 -16.34 10.17
C ALA A 41 -1.33 -15.55 8.88
N PRO A 42 -0.31 -14.68 8.85
CA PRO A 42 -0.04 -13.84 7.69
C PRO A 42 0.41 -14.66 6.49
N THR A 43 -0.06 -14.27 5.31
CA THR A 43 0.38 -14.86 4.04
C THR A 43 1.53 -14.05 3.47
N GLN A 44 2.61 -14.72 3.08
CA GLN A 44 3.82 -14.07 2.57
C GLN A 44 4.16 -14.49 1.14
N GLY A 45 4.77 -13.56 0.41
CA GLY A 45 5.28 -13.76 -0.94
C GLY A 45 4.24 -13.57 -2.04
N VAL A 46 4.70 -13.05 -3.17
CA VAL A 46 3.84 -12.62 -4.30
C VAL A 46 2.86 -13.69 -4.76
N LYS A 47 3.32 -14.93 -4.92
CA LYS A 47 2.48 -16.04 -5.40
C LYS A 47 1.32 -16.34 -4.45
N ASN A 48 1.61 -16.50 -3.16
CA ASN A 48 0.63 -16.90 -2.16
C ASN A 48 -0.33 -15.75 -1.84
N VAL A 49 0.20 -14.54 -1.71
CA VAL A 49 -0.62 -13.33 -1.50
C VAL A 49 -1.58 -13.12 -2.67
N ASN A 50 -1.11 -13.23 -3.92
CA ASN A 50 -1.99 -13.11 -5.08
C ASN A 50 -3.06 -14.22 -5.16
N ALA A 51 -2.80 -15.42 -4.63
CA ALA A 51 -3.82 -16.47 -4.58
C ALA A 51 -5.01 -16.06 -3.69
N VAL A 52 -4.74 -15.38 -2.57
CA VAL A 52 -5.77 -14.83 -1.68
C VAL A 52 -6.44 -13.61 -2.31
N LEU A 53 -5.65 -12.63 -2.77
CA LEU A 53 -6.14 -11.37 -3.33
C LEU A 53 -6.99 -11.55 -4.59
N LYS A 54 -6.77 -12.62 -5.36
CA LYS A 54 -7.61 -12.97 -6.52
C LYS A 54 -9.08 -13.16 -6.16
N THR A 55 -9.40 -13.58 -4.93
CA THR A 55 -10.79 -13.76 -4.47
C THR A 55 -11.60 -12.46 -4.43
N VAL A 56 -10.89 -11.32 -4.42
CA VAL A 56 -11.47 -9.96 -4.43
C VAL A 56 -10.95 -9.15 -5.62
N GLY A 57 -10.38 -9.84 -6.61
CA GLY A 57 -9.93 -9.24 -7.86
C GLY A 57 -8.75 -8.28 -7.72
N VAL A 58 -7.94 -8.42 -6.68
CA VAL A 58 -6.72 -7.63 -6.50
C VAL A 58 -5.52 -8.42 -7.03
N ARG A 59 -4.56 -7.74 -7.64
CA ARG A 59 -3.30 -8.33 -8.09
C ARG A 59 -2.11 -7.44 -7.80
N VAL A 60 -1.03 -8.04 -7.31
CA VAL A 60 0.29 -7.41 -7.16
C VAL A 60 1.28 -8.02 -8.15
N ASN A 61 1.98 -7.17 -8.90
CA ASN A 61 3.11 -7.53 -9.74
C ASN A 61 4.37 -6.78 -9.29
N THR A 62 5.55 -7.29 -9.65
CA THR A 62 6.79 -6.52 -9.60
C THR A 62 7.12 -5.98 -10.99
N VAL A 63 7.58 -4.73 -11.09
CA VAL A 63 7.94 -4.07 -12.35
C VAL A 63 9.38 -3.57 -12.25
N ALA A 64 10.13 -3.63 -13.35
CA ALA A 64 11.48 -3.07 -13.39
C ALA A 64 11.44 -1.54 -13.29
N LEU A 65 12.37 -0.95 -12.55
CA LEU A 65 12.56 0.51 -12.53
C LEU A 65 13.31 0.94 -13.80
N PRO A 66 12.74 1.82 -14.65
CA PRO A 66 13.45 2.37 -15.80
C PRO A 66 14.72 3.10 -15.35
N LYS A 67 15.86 2.86 -16.01
CA LYS A 67 17.13 3.52 -15.68
C LYS A 67 17.01 5.05 -15.72
N ALA A 68 16.20 5.58 -16.63
CA ALA A 68 15.96 7.01 -16.79
C ALA A 68 15.22 7.65 -15.60
N ALA A 69 14.44 6.88 -14.83
CA ALA A 69 13.74 7.40 -13.66
C ALA A 69 14.65 7.53 -12.42
N LYS A 70 15.80 6.82 -12.38
CA LYS A 70 16.67 6.75 -11.20
C LYS A 70 17.06 8.11 -10.60
N PRO A 71 17.42 9.14 -11.39
CA PRO A 71 17.75 10.46 -10.81
C PRO A 71 16.59 11.05 -9.99
N ILE A 72 15.36 10.94 -10.48
CA ILE A 72 14.16 11.43 -9.80
C ILE A 72 13.91 10.62 -8.52
N LEU A 73 14.07 9.29 -8.59
CA LEU A 73 13.88 8.41 -7.44
C LEU A 73 14.88 8.71 -6.31
N GLU A 74 16.15 8.98 -6.63
CA GLU A 74 17.16 9.38 -5.63
C GLU A 74 16.84 10.74 -5.00
N ILE A 75 16.43 11.71 -5.81
CA ILE A 75 16.03 13.04 -5.34
C ILE A 75 14.83 12.95 -4.38
N SER A 76 13.85 12.09 -4.68
CA SER A 76 12.61 11.94 -3.91
C SER A 76 12.81 11.48 -2.46
N LYS A 77 13.99 10.94 -2.13
CA LYS A 77 14.36 10.58 -0.75
C LYS A 77 14.53 11.82 0.13
N ASN A 78 14.93 12.94 -0.45
CA ASN A 78 15.39 14.12 0.28
C ASN A 78 14.44 15.31 0.17
N ARG A 79 13.74 15.47 -0.96
CA ARG A 79 12.80 16.58 -1.20
C ARG A 79 11.61 16.14 -2.04
N ALA A 80 10.57 16.98 -2.05
CA ALA A 80 9.48 16.86 -3.00
C ALA A 80 10.01 17.01 -4.44
N ILE A 81 9.42 16.26 -5.37
CA ILE A 81 9.73 16.36 -6.80
C ILE A 81 9.00 17.56 -7.43
N THR A 82 9.57 18.12 -8.49
CA THR A 82 8.92 19.19 -9.27
C THR A 82 7.82 18.63 -10.17
N LYS A 83 7.02 19.51 -10.76
CA LYS A 83 6.00 19.11 -11.73
C LYS A 83 6.61 18.42 -12.96
N GLU A 84 7.72 18.94 -13.46
CA GLU A 84 8.42 18.39 -14.64
C GLU A 84 8.98 16.99 -14.33
N GLU A 85 9.51 16.80 -13.12
CA GLU A 85 9.97 15.49 -12.62
C GLU A 85 8.78 14.51 -12.50
N ALA A 86 7.63 14.95 -12.00
CA ALA A 86 6.41 14.13 -11.93
C ALA A 86 5.89 13.74 -13.32
N ASP A 87 5.83 14.68 -14.26
CA ASP A 87 5.39 14.43 -15.64
C ASP A 87 6.36 13.47 -16.37
N SER A 88 7.68 13.61 -16.13
CA SER A 88 8.69 12.68 -16.60
C SER A 88 8.52 11.28 -16.02
N LEU A 89 8.21 11.17 -14.73
CA LEU A 89 7.96 9.89 -14.06
C LEU A 89 6.71 9.19 -14.64
N ILE A 90 5.62 9.91 -14.85
CA ILE A 90 4.41 9.40 -15.52
C ILE A 90 4.77 8.85 -16.91
N SER A 91 5.58 9.56 -17.68
CA SER A 91 6.03 9.11 -19.01
C SER A 91 6.81 7.78 -18.95
N HIS A 92 7.75 7.65 -18.00
CA HIS A 92 8.56 6.44 -17.82
C HIS A 92 7.76 5.21 -17.38
N PHE A 93 6.65 5.41 -16.68
CA PHE A 93 5.76 4.36 -16.21
C PHE A 93 4.43 4.34 -16.95
N SER A 94 4.39 4.92 -18.15
CA SER A 94 3.17 5.06 -18.93
C SER A 94 2.51 3.72 -19.20
N LEU A 95 1.18 3.71 -19.11
CA LEU A 95 0.34 2.56 -19.39
C LEU A 95 -0.71 2.96 -20.42
N HIS A 96 -0.75 2.23 -21.53
CA HIS A 96 -1.84 2.39 -22.49
C HIS A 96 -3.03 1.50 -22.12
N ARG A 97 -4.19 1.75 -22.75
CA ARG A 97 -5.45 1.02 -22.47
C ARG A 97 -5.28 -0.50 -22.47
N GLY A 98 -4.61 -1.05 -23.49
CA GLY A 98 -4.35 -2.49 -23.57
C GLY A 98 -3.67 -3.07 -22.32
N GLU A 99 -2.60 -2.43 -21.83
CA GLU A 99 -1.89 -2.86 -20.63
C GLU A 99 -2.76 -2.76 -19.37
N LEU A 100 -3.57 -1.70 -19.26
CA LEU A 100 -4.52 -1.53 -18.14
C LEU A 100 -5.57 -2.67 -18.13
N LEU A 101 -6.13 -2.99 -19.30
CA LEU A 101 -7.08 -4.10 -19.46
C LEU A 101 -6.42 -5.47 -19.21
N ASP A 102 -5.16 -5.64 -19.58
CA ASP A 102 -4.41 -6.86 -19.30
C ASP A 102 -4.16 -7.04 -17.80
N LEU A 103 -3.89 -5.96 -17.05
CA LEU A 103 -3.76 -6.03 -15.59
C LEU A 103 -5.07 -6.46 -14.91
N ILE A 104 -6.20 -5.94 -15.37
CA ILE A 104 -7.56 -6.33 -14.93
C ILE A 104 -7.78 -7.82 -15.19
N LYS A 105 -7.51 -8.27 -16.42
CA LYS A 105 -7.64 -9.68 -16.80
C LYS A 105 -6.75 -10.59 -15.96
N GLN A 106 -5.50 -10.20 -15.70
CA GLN A 106 -4.58 -10.96 -14.85
C GLN A 106 -5.03 -11.04 -13.39
N ALA A 107 -5.82 -10.07 -12.93
CA ALA A 107 -6.47 -10.08 -11.62
C ALA A 107 -7.74 -10.95 -11.59
N GLY A 108 -8.15 -11.53 -12.72
CA GLY A 108 -9.34 -12.36 -12.85
C GLY A 108 -10.65 -11.57 -12.96
N ARG A 109 -10.57 -10.30 -13.33
CA ARG A 109 -11.72 -9.38 -13.42
C ARG A 109 -12.07 -9.07 -14.87
N VAL A 110 -13.24 -8.45 -15.05
CA VAL A 110 -13.58 -7.64 -16.22
C VAL A 110 -13.49 -6.15 -15.83
N PRO A 111 -13.31 -5.24 -16.79
CA PRO A 111 -13.27 -3.81 -16.48
C PRO A 111 -14.61 -3.31 -15.94
N GLU A 112 -14.57 -2.39 -14.99
CA GLU A 112 -15.78 -1.81 -14.37
C GLU A 112 -16.60 -0.98 -15.38
N ALA A 113 -15.90 -0.28 -16.27
CA ALA A 113 -16.51 0.45 -17.38
C ALA A 113 -16.28 -0.26 -18.71
N HIS A 114 -17.26 -0.19 -19.63
CA HIS A 114 -17.12 -0.76 -20.96
C HIS A 114 -15.81 -0.31 -21.65
N ARG A 115 -15.00 -1.30 -22.07
CA ARG A 115 -13.66 -1.11 -22.66
C ARG A 115 -12.68 -0.31 -21.78
N GLY A 116 -12.92 -0.24 -20.47
CA GLY A 116 -12.13 0.52 -19.49
C GLY A 116 -12.47 2.01 -19.40
N GLY A 117 -13.49 2.51 -20.11
CA GLY A 117 -13.95 3.90 -19.96
C GLY A 117 -12.90 4.99 -20.28
N PHE A 118 -12.96 6.13 -19.60
CA PHE A 118 -12.04 7.25 -19.73
C PHE A 118 -10.70 6.96 -19.04
N LEU A 119 -9.58 7.13 -19.74
CA LEU A 119 -8.23 6.97 -19.16
C LEU A 119 -7.80 8.16 -18.30
N SER A 120 -8.50 9.29 -18.44
CA SER A 120 -8.30 10.51 -17.67
C SER A 120 -9.50 10.76 -16.76
N THR A 121 -9.96 9.71 -16.06
CA THR A 121 -11.00 9.84 -15.03
C THR A 121 -10.50 10.74 -13.88
N SER A 122 -11.43 11.26 -13.08
CA SER A 122 -11.14 12.15 -11.96
C SER A 122 -12.16 11.98 -10.84
N GLU A 123 -11.72 12.13 -9.60
CA GLU A 123 -12.64 12.47 -8.51
C GLU A 123 -13.18 13.89 -8.77
N ILE A 124 -14.47 14.13 -8.53
CA ILE A 124 -15.07 15.47 -8.74
C ILE A 124 -14.26 16.53 -7.95
N GLY A 125 -13.87 17.61 -8.65
CA GLY A 125 -13.10 18.71 -8.06
C GLY A 125 -11.60 18.45 -7.93
N VAL A 126 -11.10 17.29 -8.38
CA VAL A 126 -9.68 16.93 -8.35
C VAL A 126 -9.14 16.80 -9.78
N ALA A 127 -7.85 17.08 -9.98
CA ALA A 127 -7.19 16.84 -11.27
C ALA A 127 -7.40 15.39 -11.77
N PRO A 128 -7.39 15.13 -13.08
CA PRO A 128 -7.55 13.78 -13.63
C PRO A 128 -6.30 12.91 -13.42
N TYR A 129 -6.49 11.61 -13.57
CA TYR A 129 -5.40 10.63 -13.69
C TYR A 129 -4.74 10.67 -15.08
N PRO A 130 -3.48 10.22 -15.21
CA PRO A 130 -2.58 9.73 -14.14
C PRO A 130 -2.02 10.83 -13.22
N LYS A 131 -1.53 10.42 -12.04
CA LYS A 131 -0.96 11.32 -11.01
C LYS A 131 0.28 10.71 -10.37
N VAL A 132 1.07 11.54 -9.69
CA VAL A 132 2.12 11.10 -8.77
C VAL A 132 1.76 11.51 -7.34
N TYR A 133 1.73 10.56 -6.42
CA TYR A 133 1.72 10.83 -4.99
C TYR A 133 3.16 10.88 -4.50
N ASP A 134 3.52 11.97 -3.85
CA ASP A 134 4.86 12.22 -3.30
C ASP A 134 4.77 12.49 -1.79
N MET A 135 5.35 11.59 -1.00
CA MET A 135 5.35 11.70 0.45
C MET A 135 6.09 12.93 0.97
N LYS A 136 7.11 13.43 0.24
CA LYS A 136 7.85 14.64 0.63
C LYS A 136 7.11 15.94 0.28
N ALA A 137 6.09 15.88 -0.58
CA ALA A 137 5.23 17.03 -0.88
C ALA A 137 4.10 17.22 0.15
N MET A 138 3.85 16.23 1.01
CA MET A 138 2.77 16.28 2.01
C MET A 138 3.29 16.88 3.31
N ASN A 139 2.74 18.03 3.70
CA ASN A 139 2.89 18.52 5.07
C ASN A 139 2.03 17.66 6.04
N LEU A 140 2.15 17.89 7.35
CA LEU A 140 1.47 17.08 8.35
C LEU A 140 -0.06 17.11 8.22
N GLU A 141 -0.64 18.28 7.95
CA GLU A 141 -2.09 18.46 7.80
C GLU A 141 -2.63 17.74 6.57
N VAL A 142 -1.96 17.88 5.43
CA VAL A 142 -2.29 17.14 4.20
C VAL A 142 -2.16 15.64 4.43
N LYS A 143 -1.08 15.19 5.10
CA LYS A 143 -0.88 13.78 5.42
C LYS A 143 -2.02 13.23 6.29
N GLN A 144 -2.41 13.96 7.33
CA GLN A 144 -3.54 13.62 8.20
C GLN A 144 -4.85 13.51 7.42
N TYR A 145 -5.18 14.54 6.62
CA TYR A 145 -6.38 14.56 5.79
C TYR A 145 -6.43 13.36 4.83
N LEU A 146 -5.33 13.06 4.14
CA LEU A 146 -5.26 11.94 3.20
C LEU A 146 -5.28 10.59 3.92
N GLN A 147 -4.71 10.48 5.13
CA GLN A 147 -4.80 9.27 5.94
C GLN A 147 -6.21 9.02 6.47
N GLU A 148 -6.97 10.06 6.79
CA GLU A 148 -8.38 9.91 7.15
C GLU A 148 -9.22 9.52 5.94
N LYS A 149 -9.02 10.22 4.82
CA LYS A 149 -9.72 10.00 3.55
C LYS A 149 -9.44 8.60 3.00
N PHE A 150 -8.18 8.27 2.72
CA PHE A 150 -7.83 6.98 2.09
C PHE A 150 -7.71 5.82 3.09
N GLY A 151 -7.54 6.09 4.38
CA GLY A 151 -7.39 5.04 5.39
C GLY A 151 -8.71 4.32 5.69
N LYS A 152 -9.85 5.03 5.63
CA LYS A 152 -11.17 4.40 5.73
C LYS A 152 -11.44 3.56 4.48
N LEU A 153 -12.03 2.39 4.65
CA LEU A 153 -12.46 1.58 3.52
C LEU A 153 -13.55 2.31 2.74
N HIS A 154 -13.37 2.39 1.43
CA HIS A 154 -14.28 3.08 0.53
C HIS A 154 -14.39 2.31 -0.80
N VAL A 155 -15.38 2.72 -1.60
CA VAL A 155 -15.47 2.37 -3.01
C VAL A 155 -15.47 3.62 -3.87
N ASN A 156 -15.05 3.47 -5.12
CA ASN A 156 -14.92 4.55 -6.08
C ASN A 156 -15.86 4.31 -7.26
N SER A 157 -16.92 5.10 -7.34
CA SER A 157 -17.94 4.98 -8.39
C SER A 157 -18.54 6.32 -8.79
N SER A 158 -19.13 6.39 -9.98
CA SER A 158 -20.00 7.48 -10.40
C SER A 158 -21.38 7.41 -9.73
N ASP A 159 -22.22 8.41 -9.97
CA ASP A 159 -23.59 8.46 -9.41
C ASP A 159 -24.54 7.44 -10.02
N ASP A 160 -24.23 6.92 -11.20
CA ASP A 160 -24.93 5.78 -11.83
C ASP A 160 -24.35 4.41 -11.41
N GLY A 161 -23.42 4.39 -10.46
CA GLY A 161 -22.88 3.17 -9.86
C GLY A 161 -21.75 2.50 -10.64
N VAL A 162 -21.26 3.09 -11.74
CA VAL A 162 -20.12 2.54 -12.49
C VAL A 162 -18.82 2.74 -11.70
N GLY A 163 -18.09 1.65 -11.47
CA GLY A 163 -16.79 1.69 -10.79
C GLY A 163 -15.65 2.26 -11.63
N ILE A 164 -14.55 2.59 -10.97
CA ILE A 164 -13.24 2.76 -11.63
C ILE A 164 -12.37 1.50 -11.46
N ASP A 165 -11.38 1.36 -12.32
CA ASP A 165 -10.28 0.43 -12.16
C ASP A 165 -9.01 1.20 -11.82
N GLU A 166 -8.28 0.73 -10.83
CA GLU A 166 -7.10 1.44 -10.31
C GLU A 166 -5.83 0.62 -10.48
N VAL A 167 -4.74 1.31 -10.78
CA VAL A 167 -3.39 0.76 -10.87
C VAL A 167 -2.41 1.70 -10.17
N MET A 168 -1.83 1.22 -9.07
CA MET A 168 -0.84 1.95 -8.28
C MET A 168 0.54 1.35 -8.51
N THR A 169 1.46 2.11 -9.10
CA THR A 169 2.86 1.71 -9.26
C THR A 169 3.72 2.42 -8.22
N ILE A 170 4.14 1.71 -7.19
CA ILE A 170 5.04 2.20 -6.14
C ILE A 170 6.46 2.08 -6.64
N VAL A 171 7.14 3.21 -6.82
CA VAL A 171 8.45 3.28 -7.51
C VAL A 171 9.60 3.69 -6.61
N SER A 172 9.34 4.15 -5.38
CA SER A 172 10.37 4.40 -4.37
C SER A 172 9.81 4.36 -2.94
N GLY A 173 10.71 4.15 -1.98
CA GLY A 173 10.42 4.24 -0.55
C GLY A 173 9.52 3.12 -0.04
N GLY A 174 8.92 3.35 1.13
CA GLY A 174 8.08 2.39 1.83
C GLY A 174 8.60 2.06 3.23
N PRO A 175 8.07 1.01 3.88
CA PRO A 175 7.00 0.13 3.38
C PRO A 175 5.69 0.89 3.12
N TRP A 176 4.84 0.29 2.31
CA TRP A 176 3.56 0.85 1.89
C TRP A 176 2.42 -0.07 2.34
N THR A 177 1.29 0.52 2.73
CA THR A 177 0.16 -0.24 3.27
C THR A 177 -1.11 0.03 2.48
N TRP A 178 -1.72 -1.06 1.99
CA TRP A 178 -3.06 -1.07 1.39
C TRP A 178 -3.99 -1.96 2.22
N PHE A 179 -5.28 -1.69 2.15
CA PHE A 179 -6.32 -2.50 2.78
C PHE A 179 -7.34 -2.95 1.76
N PHE A 180 -7.83 -4.17 1.93
CA PHE A 180 -8.88 -4.74 1.10
C PHE A 180 -9.84 -5.54 1.97
N SER A 181 -11.13 -5.36 1.75
CA SER A 181 -12.13 -6.30 2.27
C SER A 181 -11.94 -7.66 1.59
N LEU A 182 -11.90 -8.72 2.38
CA LEU A 182 -11.79 -10.12 1.99
C LEU A 182 -13.10 -10.85 2.36
N PRO A 183 -13.37 -12.05 1.79
CA PRO A 183 -14.54 -12.83 2.17
C PRO A 183 -14.64 -13.06 3.68
N GLY A 184 -15.86 -13.02 4.23
CA GLY A 184 -16.10 -13.21 5.66
C GLY A 184 -15.87 -11.96 6.53
N ASN A 185 -15.93 -10.77 5.94
CA ASN A 185 -15.74 -9.48 6.61
C ASN A 185 -14.37 -9.33 7.28
N VAL A 186 -13.37 -9.99 6.71
CA VAL A 186 -11.98 -9.86 7.11
C VAL A 186 -11.36 -8.71 6.31
N VAL A 187 -10.70 -7.78 6.99
CA VAL A 187 -9.92 -6.74 6.33
C VAL A 187 -8.48 -7.19 6.24
N GLY A 188 -8.00 -7.40 5.02
CA GLY A 188 -6.60 -7.68 4.74
C GLY A 188 -5.76 -6.41 4.81
N LYS A 189 -4.67 -6.43 5.60
CA LYS A 189 -3.62 -5.38 5.59
C LYS A 189 -2.46 -5.88 4.73
N LEU A 190 -2.37 -5.35 3.50
CA LEU A 190 -1.32 -5.65 2.55
C LEU A 190 -0.14 -4.70 2.77
N VAL A 191 0.99 -5.24 3.22
CA VAL A 191 2.24 -4.50 3.39
C VAL A 191 3.17 -4.85 2.25
N LEU A 192 3.51 -3.84 1.45
CA LEU A 192 4.49 -3.91 0.38
C LEU A 192 5.81 -3.34 0.89
N GLY A 193 6.86 -4.16 0.85
CA GLY A 193 8.18 -3.76 1.31
C GLY A 193 8.76 -2.57 0.56
N GLU A 194 9.80 -1.98 1.12
CA GLU A 194 10.52 -0.85 0.54
C GLU A 194 10.94 -1.10 -0.92
N VAL A 195 10.84 -0.07 -1.77
CA VAL A 195 11.37 -0.06 -3.13
C VAL A 195 12.68 0.74 -3.14
N PRO A 196 13.85 0.08 -3.06
CA PRO A 196 15.14 0.75 -3.24
C PRO A 196 15.35 1.13 -4.71
N THR A 197 16.22 2.11 -4.97
CA THR A 197 16.46 2.66 -6.32
C THR A 197 16.98 1.65 -7.36
N ASP A 198 17.59 0.56 -6.89
CA ASP A 198 18.09 -0.56 -7.70
C ASP A 198 17.18 -1.80 -7.64
N GLY A 199 16.07 -1.71 -6.92
CA GLY A 199 15.10 -2.78 -6.75
C GLY A 199 14.06 -2.87 -7.87
N LYS A 200 12.91 -3.45 -7.50
CA LYS A 200 11.73 -3.54 -8.36
C LYS A 200 10.60 -2.73 -7.73
N ALA A 201 9.87 -2.01 -8.58
CA ALA A 201 8.62 -1.38 -8.20
C ALA A 201 7.56 -2.43 -7.89
N TRP A 202 6.61 -2.06 -7.03
CA TRP A 202 5.36 -2.79 -6.90
C TRP A 202 4.31 -2.19 -7.82
N ARG A 203 3.49 -3.03 -8.45
CA ARG A 203 2.31 -2.59 -9.20
C ARG A 203 1.09 -3.34 -8.71
N ILE A 204 0.17 -2.63 -8.10
CA ILE A 204 -1.08 -3.16 -7.56
C ILE A 204 -2.20 -2.76 -8.51
N SER A 205 -3.07 -3.69 -8.88
CA SER A 205 -4.31 -3.42 -9.61
C SER A 205 -5.50 -3.93 -8.82
N TYR A 206 -6.55 -3.12 -8.71
CA TYR A 206 -7.75 -3.44 -7.95
C TYR A 206 -9.01 -2.74 -8.51
N PRO A 207 -10.21 -3.30 -8.29
CA PRO A 207 -11.46 -2.68 -8.69
C PRO A 207 -11.90 -1.62 -7.66
N GLY A 208 -12.49 -0.54 -8.14
CA GLY A 208 -13.01 0.54 -7.32
C GLY A 208 -14.27 0.14 -6.54
N LEU A 209 -15.02 -0.88 -6.99
CA LEU A 209 -16.22 -1.37 -6.29
C LEU A 209 -15.94 -2.39 -5.18
N GLY A 210 -14.69 -2.82 -5.01
CA GLY A 210 -14.30 -3.60 -3.83
C GLY A 210 -13.88 -2.65 -2.70
N PRO A 211 -14.38 -2.80 -1.46
CA PRO A 211 -13.96 -1.94 -0.34
C PRO A 211 -12.43 -2.00 -0.16
N HIS A 212 -11.79 -0.85 -0.30
CA HIS A 212 -10.34 -0.74 -0.23
C HIS A 212 -9.90 0.54 0.46
N GLY A 213 -8.61 0.62 0.81
CA GLY A 213 -7.99 1.80 1.39
C GLY A 213 -6.48 1.76 1.29
N GLY A 214 -5.83 2.85 1.67
CA GLY A 214 -4.38 2.99 1.71
C GLY A 214 -3.93 3.84 2.89
N PHE A 215 -2.76 3.53 3.45
CA PHE A 215 -2.16 4.31 4.52
C PHE A 215 -0.84 4.91 4.05
N LEU A 216 -0.83 6.24 3.91
CA LEU A 216 0.29 7.01 3.40
C LEU A 216 1.22 7.39 4.56
N ASP A 217 1.89 6.42 5.18
CA ASP A 217 2.69 6.65 6.39
C ASP A 217 4.22 6.66 6.17
N SER A 218 4.69 6.19 5.02
CA SER A 218 6.11 6.20 4.66
C SER A 218 6.75 7.59 4.81
N GLU A 219 8.03 7.63 5.22
CA GLU A 219 8.81 8.86 5.39
C GLU A 219 9.11 9.56 4.05
N HIS A 220 9.28 8.75 3.01
CA HIS A 220 9.49 9.18 1.63
C HIS A 220 8.93 8.12 0.68
N GLY A 221 8.77 8.49 -0.59
CA GLY A 221 8.40 7.54 -1.63
C GLY A 221 7.41 8.13 -2.63
N LEU A 222 7.35 7.49 -3.79
CA LEU A 222 6.57 7.91 -4.93
C LEU A 222 5.64 6.80 -5.41
N VAL A 223 4.40 7.16 -5.73
CA VAL A 223 3.43 6.28 -6.37
C VAL A 223 2.93 6.93 -7.65
N VAL A 224 3.15 6.28 -8.79
CA VAL A 224 2.52 6.64 -10.07
C VAL A 224 1.16 5.94 -10.13
N ALA A 225 0.11 6.73 -10.04
CA ALA A 225 -1.26 6.27 -9.96
C ALA A 225 -1.99 6.44 -11.29
N TYR A 226 -2.64 5.37 -11.73
CA TYR A 226 -3.58 5.35 -12.83
C TYR A 226 -4.95 4.94 -12.31
N ALA A 227 -5.98 5.56 -12.85
CA ALA A 227 -7.35 5.09 -12.72
C ALA A 227 -8.06 5.28 -14.06
N HIS A 228 -9.03 4.42 -14.36
CA HIS A 228 -9.86 4.56 -15.54
C HIS A 228 -11.27 4.04 -15.29
N GLY A 229 -12.29 4.62 -15.95
CA GLY A 229 -13.69 4.28 -15.68
C GLY A 229 -14.66 5.35 -16.18
N PRO A 230 -15.70 5.74 -15.42
CA PRO A 230 -16.52 6.91 -15.78
C PRO A 230 -15.66 8.17 -15.87
N LYS A 231 -16.18 9.24 -16.47
CA LYS A 231 -15.45 10.52 -16.59
C LYS A 231 -15.14 11.12 -15.21
N HIS A 232 -16.10 11.01 -14.29
CA HIS A 232 -16.00 11.46 -12.92
C HIS A 232 -16.48 10.36 -11.97
N PHE A 233 -15.89 10.30 -10.78
CA PHE A 233 -16.33 9.43 -9.69
C PHE A 233 -16.28 10.19 -8.36
N VAL A 234 -16.83 9.58 -7.33
CA VAL A 234 -16.69 10.01 -5.94
C VAL A 234 -16.24 8.82 -5.08
N MET A 235 -15.54 9.11 -3.99
CA MET A 235 -15.27 8.12 -2.94
C MET A 235 -16.51 7.97 -2.07
N ARG A 236 -16.99 6.74 -1.90
CA ARG A 236 -18.15 6.42 -1.08
C ARG A 236 -17.72 5.60 0.14
N TYR A 237 -18.06 6.12 1.32
CA TYR A 237 -17.91 5.42 2.59
C TYR A 237 -19.19 4.72 3.03
N GLU A 238 -20.25 4.83 2.23
CA GLU A 238 -21.53 4.15 2.38
C GLU A 238 -22.02 3.81 0.97
N GLU A 239 -22.25 2.53 0.70
CA GLU A 239 -22.82 2.04 -0.55
C GLU A 239 -23.48 0.68 -0.29
N PRO A 240 -24.79 0.65 0.06
CA PRO A 240 -25.47 -0.58 0.48
C PRO A 240 -25.52 -1.67 -0.58
N SER A 241 -25.37 -1.32 -1.87
CA SER A 241 -25.54 -2.25 -2.98
C SER A 241 -24.32 -3.15 -3.25
N ILE A 242 -23.17 -2.87 -2.62
CA ILE A 242 -21.94 -3.64 -2.82
C ILE A 242 -21.71 -4.67 -1.69
N LYS A 243 -20.96 -5.72 -2.02
CA LYS A 243 -20.52 -6.71 -1.04
C LYS A 243 -19.46 -6.12 -0.11
N GLY A 244 -19.59 -6.33 1.20
CA GLY A 244 -18.68 -5.77 2.20
C GLY A 244 -19.01 -4.32 2.57
N SER A 245 -20.23 -3.86 2.29
CA SER A 245 -20.70 -2.50 2.59
C SER A 245 -20.67 -2.17 4.07
N GLU A 246 -20.81 -3.16 4.95
CA GLU A 246 -20.71 -3.05 6.40
C GLU A 246 -19.32 -2.62 6.90
N LEU A 247 -18.29 -2.77 6.07
CA LEU A 247 -16.93 -2.35 6.40
C LEU A 247 -16.62 -0.93 5.91
N LEU A 248 -17.42 -0.36 5.02
CA LEU A 248 -17.19 0.97 4.48
C LEU A 248 -17.22 2.03 5.57
N GLY A 249 -16.41 3.08 5.40
CA GLY A 249 -16.25 4.14 6.38
C GLY A 249 -15.44 3.76 7.62
N THR A 250 -15.04 2.49 7.75
CA THR A 250 -14.23 1.98 8.86
C THR A 250 -12.90 1.42 8.38
N ASN A 251 -11.98 1.13 9.31
CA ASN A 251 -10.85 0.25 9.05
C ASN A 251 -10.33 -0.30 10.40
N PRO A 252 -10.39 -1.62 10.65
CA PRO A 252 -9.98 -2.18 11.94
C PRO A 252 -8.50 -2.00 12.24
N TRP A 253 -7.67 -1.80 11.21
CA TRP A 253 -6.23 -1.59 11.33
C TRP A 253 -5.83 -0.17 11.67
N ILE A 254 -6.75 0.79 11.64
CA ILE A 254 -6.46 2.19 11.91
C ILE A 254 -7.24 2.63 13.14
N ASP A 255 -6.57 3.38 14.00
CA ASP A 255 -7.20 4.13 15.08
C ASP A 255 -7.47 5.55 14.58
N PHE A 256 -8.76 5.89 14.47
CA PHE A 256 -9.24 7.21 14.08
C PHE A 256 -9.73 8.04 15.28
N SER A 257 -9.54 7.57 16.53
CA SER A 257 -10.08 8.24 17.72
C SER A 257 -9.31 9.49 18.16
N GLY A 258 -8.09 9.67 17.67
CA GLY A 258 -7.27 10.86 17.93
C GLY A 258 -7.17 11.79 16.71
N ASP A 259 -6.50 12.93 16.89
CA ASP A 259 -6.33 13.96 15.86
C ASP A 259 -5.57 13.49 14.61
N VAL A 260 -4.74 12.45 14.78
CA VAL A 260 -3.94 11.85 13.71
C VAL A 260 -4.27 10.37 13.62
N PRO A 261 -4.77 9.88 12.47
CA PRO A 261 -4.97 8.46 12.27
C PRO A 261 -3.67 7.67 12.52
N LYS A 262 -3.76 6.56 13.26
CA LYS A 262 -2.60 5.72 13.57
C LYS A 262 -2.81 4.28 13.10
N LEU A 263 -1.84 3.75 12.38
CA LEU A 263 -1.82 2.34 12.04
C LEU A 263 -1.58 1.50 13.29
N LYS A 264 -2.47 0.55 13.56
CA LYS A 264 -2.32 -0.45 14.61
C LYS A 264 -1.31 -1.50 14.15
N LYS A 265 -0.47 -1.93 15.09
CA LYS A 265 0.55 -2.97 14.85
C LYS A 265 -0.12 -4.28 14.48
#